data_AF-A0A6J4V3H2-F1
#
_entry.id   AF-A0A6J4V3H2-F1
#
_cell.length_a   1.000
_cell.length_b   1.000
_cell.length_c   1.000
_cell.angle_alpha   90.00
_cell.angle_beta   90.00
_cell.angle_gamma   90.00
#
_symmetry.space_group_name_H-M   'P 1'
#
loop_
_entity.id
_entity.type
_entity.pdbx_description
1 polymer ?
#
loop_
_entity_poly.entity_id
_entity_poly.type
_entity_poly.pdbx_seq_one_letter_code
_entity_poly.pdbx_strand_id
1 'polypeptide(L)' 'MLPPLPSLRTHLRAVIKDKNRQGHTTTGLTDELERLPDSYDALHAFSKRIATLPLREDWPYIEPAASSCFGIA' A
#
# COMPACT_ATOMS: atom_id res chain seq x y z
N MET A 1 4.87 -19.01 15.00
CA MET A 1 3.50 -19.24 14.51
C MET A 1 3.25 -18.29 13.36
N LEU A 2 2.76 -18.78 12.22
CA LEU A 2 2.40 -17.94 11.09
C LEU A 2 1.02 -17.30 11.36
N PRO A 3 0.81 -16.00 11.10
CA PRO A 3 -0.50 -15.38 11.23
C PRO A 3 -1.52 -16.05 10.29
N PRO A 4 -2.79 -16.16 10.70
CA PRO A 4 -3.81 -16.81 9.88
C PRO A 4 -4.11 -15.99 8.62
N LEU A 5 -4.49 -16.69 7.54
CA LEU A 5 -4.76 -16.09 6.23
C LEU A 5 -5.74 -14.90 6.25
N PRO A 6 -6.85 -14.92 7.03
CA PRO A 6 -7.77 -13.77 7.11
C PRO A 6 -7.11 -12.51 7.69
N SER A 7 -6.21 -12.67 8.66
CA SER A 7 -5.44 -11.55 9.21
C SER A 7 -4.45 -11.00 8.19
N LEU A 8 -3.81 -11.88 7.41
CA LEU A 8 -2.91 -11.49 6.33
C LEU A 8 -3.64 -10.68 5.24
N ARG A 9 -4.86 -11.11 4.87
CA ARG A 9 -5.72 -10.38 3.92
C ARG A 9 -6.10 -9.00 4.46
N THR A 10 -6.45 -8.90 5.74
CA THR A 10 -6.74 -7.61 6.40
C THR A 10 -5.53 -6.66 6.34
N HIS A 11 -4.33 -7.17 6.63
CA HIS A 11 -3.10 -6.37 6.52
C HIS A 11 -2.82 -5.92 5.08
N LEU A 12 -2.95 -6.81 4.09
CA LEU A 12 -2.76 -6.43 2.68
C LEU A 12 -3.76 -5.37 2.23
N ARG A 13 -5.01 -5.44 2.70
CA ARG A 13 -6.04 -4.43 2.45
C ARG A 13 -5.64 -3.06 3.03
N ALA A 14 -5.06 -3.03 4.23
CA ALA A 14 -4.54 -1.80 4.83
C ALA A 14 -3.35 -1.23 4.03
N VAL A 15 -2.42 -2.08 3.59
CA VAL A 15 -1.27 -1.65 2.77
C VAL A 15 -1.72 -1.05 1.44
N ILE A 16 -2.72 -1.64 0.77
CA ILE A 16 -3.30 -1.07 -0.47
C ILE A 16 -3.87 0.32 -0.19
N LYS A 17 -4.61 0.51 0.92
CA LYS A 17 -5.17 1.80 1.30
C LYS A 17 -4.08 2.84 1.56
N ASP A 18 -3.01 2.47 2.26
CA ASP A 18 -1.89 3.37 2.51
C ASP A 18 -1.14 3.72 1.23
N LYS A 19 -0.94 2.74 0.34
CA LYS A 19 -0.34 2.97 -0.97
C LYS A 19 -1.17 3.90 -1.83
N ASN A 20 -2.50 3.80 -1.78
CA ASN A 20 -3.40 4.75 -2.41
C ASN A 20 -3.21 6.17 -1.86
N ARG A 21 -3.12 6.33 -0.54
CA ARG A 21 -2.83 7.62 0.11
C ARG A 21 -1.43 8.18 -0.18
N GLN A 22 -0.47 7.31 -0.50
CA GLN A 22 0.88 7.68 -0.94
C GLN A 22 0.92 8.04 -2.44
N GLY A 23 -0.21 7.96 -3.14
CA GLY A 23 -0.29 8.26 -4.57
C GLY A 23 0.10 7.13 -5.50
N HIS A 24 0.20 5.88 -5.02
CA HIS A 24 0.43 4.75 -5.92
C HIS A 24 -0.86 4.33 -6.64
N THR A 25 -0.69 3.79 -7.85
CA THR A 25 -1.80 3.22 -8.62
C THR A 25 -2.28 1.94 -7.96
N THR A 26 -3.45 2.00 -7.33
CA THR A 26 -4.03 0.89 -6.57
C THR A 26 -5.40 0.42 -7.09
N THR A 27 -5.84 0.97 -8.22
CA THR A 27 -7.11 0.64 -8.87
C THR A 27 -7.21 -0.86 -9.15
N GLY A 28 -8.28 -1.51 -8.68
CA GLY A 28 -8.54 -2.94 -8.91
C GLY A 28 -7.73 -3.91 -8.05
N LEU A 29 -6.76 -3.45 -7.25
CA LEU A 29 -5.97 -4.34 -6.38
C LEU A 29 -6.78 -4.95 -5.25
N THR A 30 -7.77 -4.22 -4.72
CA THR A 30 -8.66 -4.76 -3.68
C THR A 30 -9.49 -5.91 -4.24
N ASP A 31 -10.03 -5.79 -5.46
CA ASP A 31 -10.82 -6.84 -6.10
C ASP A 31 -9.96 -8.03 -6.54
N GLU A 32 -8.70 -7.77 -6.87
CA GLU A 32 -7.71 -8.82 -7.14
C GLU A 32 -7.37 -9.60 -5.85
N LEU A 33 -7.15 -8.89 -4.75
CA LEU A 33 -6.93 -9.51 -3.43
C LEU A 33 -8.13 -10.38 -3.03
N GLU A 34 -9.36 -9.95 -3.32
CA GLU A 34 -10.54 -10.75 -2.98
C GLU A 34 -10.65 -12.06 -3.79
N ARG A 35 -10.16 -12.06 -5.04
CA ARG A 35 -10.17 -13.23 -5.93
C ARG A 35 -8.99 -14.18 -5.74
N LEU A 36 -7.98 -13.82 -4.95
CA LEU A 36 -6.83 -14.69 -4.73
C LEU A 36 -7.23 -15.94 -3.93
N PRO A 37 -6.65 -17.11 -4.26
CA PRO A 37 -6.84 -18.32 -3.48
C PRO A 37 -6.22 -18.16 -2.10
N ASP A 38 -6.76 -18.88 -1.12
CA ASP A 38 -6.29 -18.90 0.26
C ASP A 38 -5.00 -19.73 0.39
N SER A 39 -3.91 -19.17 -0.14
CA SER A 39 -2.56 -19.73 -0.12
C SER A 39 -1.55 -18.66 0.29
N TYR A 40 -0.63 -19.01 1.19
CA TYR A 40 0.44 -18.12 1.61
C TYR A 40 1.33 -17.69 0.45
N ASP A 41 1.61 -18.60 -0.48
CA ASP A 41 2.44 -18.30 -1.66
C ASP A 41 1.76 -17.28 -2.57
N ALA A 42 0.43 -17.42 -2.75
CA ALA A 42 -0.35 -16.48 -3.55
C ALA A 42 -0.35 -15.07 -2.93
N LEU A 43 -0.58 -14.98 -1.61
CA LEU A 43 -0.54 -13.70 -0.89
C LEU A 43 0.87 -13.09 -0.87
N HIS A 44 1.91 -13.90 -0.79
CA HIS A 44 3.31 -13.44 -0.83
C HIS A 44 3.73 -12.96 -2.23
N ALA A 45 3.27 -13.63 -3.28
CA ALA A 45 3.48 -13.15 -4.65
C ALA A 45 2.79 -11.80 -4.87
N PHE A 46 1.56 -11.66 -4.37
CA PHE A 46 0.78 -10.42 -4.44
C PHE A 46 1.43 -9.27 -3.66
N SER A 47 1.96 -9.52 -2.46
CA SER A 47 2.63 -8.48 -1.66
C SER A 47 3.87 -7.92 -2.35
N LYS A 48 4.67 -8.78 -3.02
CA LYS A 48 5.82 -8.35 -3.83
C LYS A 48 5.41 -7.45 -4.99
N ARG A 49 4.25 -7.70 -5.60
CA ARG A 49 3.70 -6.85 -6.66
C ARG A 49 3.21 -5.51 -6.13
N ILE A 50 2.57 -5.47 -4.96
CA ILE A 50 2.18 -4.19 -4.31
C ILE A 50 3.41 -3.33 -4.00
N ALA A 51 4.52 -3.93 -3.58
CA ALA A 51 5.75 -3.21 -3.26
C ALA A 51 6.40 -2.52 -4.47
N THR A 52 6.09 -2.98 -5.69
CA THR A 52 6.67 -2.48 -6.96
C THR A 52 5.72 -1.57 -7.74
N LEU A 53 4.59 -1.16 -7.14
CA LEU A 53 3.60 -0.33 -7.83
C LEU A 53 4.18 1.04 -8.21
N PRO A 54 3.97 1.51 -9.45
CA PRO A 54 4.37 2.84 -9.86
C PRO A 54 3.58 3.90 -9.08
N LEU A 55 4.22 5.05 -8.85
CA LEU A 55 3.54 6.25 -8.38
C LEU A 55 2.63 6.77 -9.50
N ARG A 56 1.45 7.30 -9.16
CA ARG A 56 0.57 7.98 -10.13
C ARG A 56 1.24 9.28 -10.54
N GLU A 57 1.32 9.51 -11.85
CA GLU A 57 1.86 10.75 -12.42
C GLU A 57 1.02 11.97 -12.02
N ASP A 58 -0.29 11.80 -11.82
CA ASP A 58 -1.22 12.85 -11.40
C ASP A 58 -1.21 13.13 -9.88
N TRP A 59 -0.31 12.52 -9.11
CA TRP A 59 -0.31 12.73 -7.65
C TRP A 59 0.39 14.04 -7.30
N PRO A 60 -0.33 15.06 -6.80
CA PRO A 60 0.31 16.29 -6.36
C PRO A 60 1.11 15.94 -5.11
N TYR A 61 2.44 15.88 -5.25
CA TYR A 61 3.30 15.83 -4.08
C TYR A 61 3.13 17.16 -3.33
N ILE A 62 2.26 17.15 -2.33
CA ILE A 62 2.19 18.24 -1.36
C ILE A 62 3.26 17.92 -0.33
N GLU A 63 4.43 18.55 -0.52
CA GLU A 63 5.44 18.60 0.53
C GLU A 63 4.75 19.09 1.81
N PRO A 64 4.81 18.34 2.92
CA PRO A 64 4.33 18.88 4.19
C PRO A 64 5.13 20.15 4.43
N ALA A 65 4.45 21.30 4.44
CA ALA A 65 5.07 22.60 4.60
C ALA A 65 6.10 22.49 5.71
N ALA A 66 7.37 22.64 5.34
CA ALA A 66 8.53 22.37 6.18
C ALA A 66 8.20 22.87 7.58
N SER A 67 7.98 21.93 8.51
CA SER A 67 7.53 22.27 9.85
C SER A 67 8.62 23.10 10.50
N SER A 68 8.43 24.41 10.44
CA SER A 68 9.12 25.45 11.19
C SER A 68 10.62 25.24 11.38
N CYS A 69 11.40 25.32 10.31
CA CYS A 69 12.82 25.67 10.42
C CYS A 69 13.01 27.14 10.04
N PHE A 70 12.42 28.02 10.85
CA PHE A 70 12.64 29.47 10.87
C PHE A 70 12.63 29.82 12.36
N GLY A 71 13.74 29.95 13.09
CA GLY A 71 14.96 30.68 12.78
C GLY A 71 14.93 31.98 13.56
N ILE A 72 15.60 32.03 14.72
CA ILE A 72 16.23 33.19 15.42
C ILE A 72 16.62 32.70 16.84
N ALA A 73 17.91 32.48 17.12
CA ALA A 73 18.97 33.45 17.43
C ALA A 73 19.14 33.59 18.95
#